data_AF-A0A6V7XAC1-F1
#
_entry.id   AF-A0A6V7XAC1-F1
#
_cell.length_a   1.000
_cell.length_b   1.000
_cell.length_c   1.000
_cell.angle_alpha   90.00
_cell.angle_beta   90.00
_cell.angle_gamma   90.00
#
_symmetry.space_group_name_H-M   'P 1'
#
loop_
_entity.id
_entity.type
_entity.pdbx_description
1 polymer ?
#
loop_
_entity_poly.entity_id
_entity_poly.type
_entity_poly.pdbx_seq_one_letter_code
_entity_poly.pdbx_strand_id
1 'polypeptide(L)'
;MEKRLASKRIIEALELDKYYYRIGQSKVFFRAGMLAHLEEERDRKLCGLIISFQSQCRAYLARRLYQKRVQQSNAIRILQRNGLAWLKLRDWQWWRLYTKVKPLLQVTNQEEAIRKRDEELNVLRDRLANNEKEMLEIQLLLNRTEEEKISLQAQLQVESDDRAGAEELADELKQRNIKFEDVVNELTLRLEEVDEAQSKILQSNKKLDETVKDLESQLEDEESARQKLMLDKKNLENKLKELQERFALMQDANERLQLEKKSVDNKLVQLSDLLQEGEDKAKQGMKYRQKLENQLSELTERYESELRLREFAEKEKKNIASGIAQQSSMLDEKHSKIEYLTTELGKYEAELVQLRNKSDDDLATISGLQKHSRKLELLLEEAREDWSKKRNRNWLCNQNCDNWSRNWLMFKLCKKNKKLKSIKF
;
A
#
# COMPACT_ATOMS: atom_id res chain seq x y z
N MET A 1 -35.37 110.73 0.05
CA MET A 1 -33.95 110.36 0.11
C MET A 1 -33.82 109.12 0.99
N GLU A 2 -33.05 108.10 0.59
CA GLU A 2 -32.87 106.89 1.39
C GLU A 2 -32.11 107.22 2.69
N LYS A 3 -32.59 106.75 3.85
CA LYS A 3 -32.03 107.10 5.18
C LYS A 3 -30.53 106.77 5.26
N ARG A 4 -30.12 105.61 4.72
CA ARG A 4 -28.72 105.14 4.69
C ARG A 4 -27.80 106.06 3.88
N LEU A 5 -28.30 106.62 2.76
CA LEU A 5 -27.56 107.57 1.93
C LEU A 5 -27.44 108.95 2.60
N ALA A 6 -28.48 109.39 3.32
CA ALA A 6 -28.41 110.61 4.13
C ALA A 6 -27.35 110.48 5.24
N SER A 7 -27.34 109.36 5.99
CA SER A 7 -26.32 109.10 7.03
C SER A 7 -24.90 109.07 6.46
N LYS A 8 -24.68 108.46 5.28
CA LYS A 8 -23.38 108.51 4.60
C LYS A 8 -22.91 109.95 4.36
N ARG A 9 -23.74 110.76 3.70
CA ARG A 9 -23.41 112.16 3.37
C ARG A 9 -23.14 113.02 4.60
N ILE A 10 -23.86 112.81 5.70
CA ILE A 10 -23.62 113.51 6.96
C ILE A 10 -22.26 113.13 7.55
N ILE A 11 -21.90 111.85 7.53
CA ILE A 11 -20.62 111.36 8.05
C ILE A 11 -19.44 111.81 7.17
N GLU A 12 -19.65 111.84 5.84
CA GLU A 12 -18.70 112.37 4.86
C GLU A 12 -18.48 113.88 5.06
N ALA A 13 -19.55 114.67 5.29
CA ALA A 13 -19.48 116.11 5.55
C ALA A 13 -18.99 116.47 6.98
N LEU A 14 -18.83 115.49 7.86
CA LEU A 14 -18.17 115.61 9.16
C LEU A 14 -16.70 115.17 9.11
N GLU A 15 -16.19 114.80 7.94
CA GLU A 15 -14.81 114.35 7.68
C GLU A 15 -14.32 113.23 8.61
N LEU A 16 -15.27 112.40 9.09
CA LEU A 16 -15.01 111.32 10.03
C LEU A 16 -14.13 110.23 9.41
N ASP A 17 -13.02 109.90 10.07
CA ASP A 17 -12.16 108.79 9.66
C ASP A 17 -12.91 107.44 9.75
N LYS A 18 -12.84 106.69 8.65
CA LYS A 18 -13.34 105.32 8.48
C LYS A 18 -12.78 104.35 9.53
N TYR A 19 -11.72 104.65 10.26
CA TYR A 19 -11.32 103.87 11.44
C TYR A 19 -12.43 103.81 12.51
N TYR A 20 -13.14 104.92 12.75
CA TYR A 20 -14.01 105.10 13.92
C TYR A 20 -15.48 104.71 13.70
N TYR A 21 -15.94 104.44 12.47
CA TYR A 21 -17.35 104.10 12.20
C TYR A 21 -17.55 102.96 11.20
N ARG A 22 -18.73 102.32 11.22
CA ARG A 22 -19.20 101.34 10.22
C ARG A 22 -20.69 101.55 9.94
N ILE A 23 -21.09 101.55 8.66
CA ILE A 23 -22.49 101.77 8.25
C ILE A 23 -23.13 100.45 7.84
N GLY A 24 -23.98 99.91 8.72
CA GLY A 24 -24.76 98.70 8.46
C GLY A 24 -25.94 98.95 7.50
N GLN A 25 -26.94 98.07 7.57
CA GLN A 25 -28.21 98.26 6.85
C GLN A 25 -29.08 99.32 7.55
N SER A 26 -29.38 99.12 8.84
CA SER A 26 -30.32 99.97 9.60
C SER A 26 -29.69 100.85 10.69
N LYS A 27 -28.38 100.70 10.95
CA LYS A 27 -27.66 101.39 12.04
C LYS A 27 -26.25 101.79 11.60
N VAL A 28 -25.73 102.87 12.20
CA VAL A 28 -24.30 103.22 12.18
C VAL A 28 -23.70 102.80 13.51
N PHE A 29 -22.55 102.13 13.46
CA PHE A 29 -21.79 101.70 14.63
C PHE A 29 -20.55 102.60 14.76
N PHE A 30 -20.28 103.10 15.96
CA PHE A 30 -19.11 103.91 16.26
C PHE A 30 -18.18 103.16 17.23
N ARG A 31 -16.88 103.43 17.17
CA ARG A 31 -15.94 103.05 18.24
C ARG A 31 -16.23 103.85 19.51
N ALA A 32 -15.76 103.34 20.65
CA ALA A 32 -15.82 104.04 21.94
C ALA A 32 -15.22 105.47 21.84
N GLY A 33 -15.76 106.40 22.63
CA GLY A 33 -15.37 107.83 22.62
C GLY A 33 -15.93 108.63 21.44
N MET A 34 -15.95 108.07 20.22
CA MET A 34 -16.33 108.80 19.00
C MET A 34 -17.74 109.41 19.07
N LEU A 35 -18.72 108.66 19.58
CA LEU A 35 -20.10 109.17 19.72
C LEU A 35 -20.17 110.32 20.72
N ALA A 36 -19.52 110.21 21.88
CA ALA A 36 -19.52 111.25 22.91
C ALA A 36 -18.88 112.54 22.41
N HIS A 37 -17.80 112.46 21.62
CA HIS A 37 -17.20 113.64 20.98
C HIS A 37 -18.16 114.31 19.97
N LEU A 38 -18.91 113.54 19.18
CA LEU A 38 -19.92 114.09 18.27
C LEU A 38 -21.10 114.74 19.02
N GLU A 39 -21.48 114.23 20.19
CA GLU A 39 -22.47 114.86 21.06
C GLU A 39 -21.95 116.16 21.70
N GLU A 40 -20.68 116.21 22.08
CA GLU A 40 -20.04 117.42 22.60
C GLU A 40 -19.92 118.51 21.52
N GLU A 41 -19.51 118.17 20.29
CA GLU A 41 -19.53 119.09 19.16
C GLU A 41 -20.95 119.58 18.86
N ARG A 42 -21.93 118.67 18.81
CA ARG A 42 -23.36 119.01 18.65
C ARG A 42 -23.79 120.04 19.69
N ASP A 43 -23.49 119.81 20.97
CA ASP A 43 -23.95 120.67 22.06
C ASP A 43 -23.22 122.02 22.07
N ARG A 44 -21.94 122.05 21.70
CA ARG A 44 -21.21 123.31 21.45
C ARG A 44 -21.80 124.12 20.29
N LYS A 45 -22.28 123.49 19.20
CA LYS A 45 -23.01 124.20 18.12
C LYS A 45 -24.44 124.61 18.54
N LEU A 46 -25.17 123.75 19.25
CA LEU A 46 -26.54 124.03 19.70
C LEU A 46 -26.62 125.10 20.79
N CYS A 47 -25.57 125.29 21.60
CA CYS A 47 -25.55 126.26 22.69
C CYS A 47 -25.98 127.68 22.26
N GLY A 48 -25.43 128.20 21.16
CA GLY A 48 -25.80 129.51 20.62
C GLY A 48 -27.26 129.60 20.14
N LEU A 49 -27.76 128.53 19.50
CA LEU A 49 -29.17 128.42 19.08
C LEU A 49 -30.11 128.42 20.29
N ILE A 50 -29.77 127.64 21.32
CA ILE A 50 -30.54 127.52 22.56
C ILE A 50 -30.56 128.85 23.32
N ILE A 51 -29.42 129.55 23.43
CA ILE A 51 -29.35 130.89 24.04
C ILE A 51 -30.23 131.88 23.27
N SER A 52 -30.17 131.88 21.93
CA SER A 52 -31.04 132.71 21.09
C SER A 52 -32.52 132.41 21.31
N PHE A 53 -32.92 131.13 21.24
CA PHE A 53 -34.29 130.70 21.48
C PHE A 53 -34.78 131.09 22.88
N GLN A 54 -34.01 130.80 23.94
CA GLN A 54 -34.36 131.19 25.29
C GLN A 54 -34.48 132.72 25.46
N SER A 55 -33.64 133.51 24.78
CA SER A 55 -33.73 134.98 24.80
C SER A 55 -35.05 135.46 24.18
N GLN A 56 -35.49 134.84 23.08
CA GLN A 56 -36.76 135.14 22.41
C GLN A 56 -37.96 134.73 23.28
N CYS A 57 -37.92 133.56 23.93
CA CYS A 57 -38.94 133.13 24.89
C CYS A 57 -39.04 134.09 26.08
N ARG A 58 -37.91 134.46 26.70
CA ARG A 58 -37.85 135.44 27.79
C ARG A 58 -38.42 136.80 27.34
N ALA A 59 -38.05 137.28 26.16
CA ALA A 59 -38.57 138.52 25.59
C ALA A 59 -40.07 138.46 25.22
N TYR A 60 -40.59 137.32 24.76
CA TYR A 60 -42.02 137.10 24.52
C TYR A 60 -42.82 137.16 25.83
N LEU A 61 -42.37 136.42 26.85
CA LEU A 61 -42.98 136.43 28.18
C LEU A 61 -42.94 137.83 28.82
N ALA A 62 -41.78 138.51 28.77
CA ALA A 62 -41.62 139.87 29.26
C ALA A 62 -42.57 140.86 28.54
N ARG A 63 -42.71 140.77 27.22
CA ARG A 63 -43.65 141.61 26.44
C ARG A 63 -45.12 141.33 26.81
N ARG A 64 -45.51 140.06 27.04
CA ARG A 64 -46.86 139.74 27.52
C ARG A 64 -47.13 140.24 28.94
N LEU A 65 -46.15 140.13 29.84
CA LEU A 65 -46.25 140.66 31.20
C LEU A 65 -46.29 142.20 31.22
N TYR A 66 -45.52 142.86 30.35
CA TYR A 66 -45.57 144.31 30.15
C TYR A 66 -46.95 144.74 29.65
N GLN A 67 -47.50 144.10 28.61
CA GLN A 67 -48.84 144.40 28.11
C GLN A 67 -49.91 144.20 29.19
N LYS A 68 -49.83 143.14 30.00
CA LYS A 68 -50.72 142.95 31.16
C LYS A 68 -50.61 144.10 32.17
N ARG A 69 -49.40 144.59 32.48
CA ARG A 69 -49.19 145.75 33.36
C ARG A 69 -49.69 147.07 32.76
N VAL A 70 -49.56 147.28 31.45
CA VAL A 70 -50.12 148.45 30.74
C VAL A 70 -51.65 148.41 30.78
N GLN A 71 -52.26 147.25 30.50
CA GLN A 71 -53.70 147.04 30.64
C GLN A 71 -54.18 147.30 32.06
N GLN A 72 -53.46 146.81 33.09
CA GLN A 72 -53.75 147.09 34.49
C GLN A 72 -53.64 148.58 34.84
N SER A 73 -52.59 149.29 34.37
CA SER A 73 -52.43 150.73 34.58
C SER A 73 -53.55 151.55 33.92
N ASN A 74 -53.99 151.15 32.72
CA ASN A 74 -55.12 151.77 32.03
C ASN A 74 -56.44 151.49 32.76
N ALA A 75 -56.66 150.24 33.19
CA ALA A 75 -57.83 149.85 33.98
C ALA A 75 -57.90 150.61 35.31
N ILE A 76 -56.78 150.79 36.04
CA ILE A 76 -56.72 151.58 37.27
C ILE A 76 -57.13 153.04 37.00
N ARG A 77 -56.60 153.67 35.93
CA ARG A 77 -56.98 155.05 35.56
C ARG A 77 -58.45 155.17 35.17
N ILE A 78 -59.00 154.18 34.47
CA ILE A 78 -60.44 154.12 34.13
C ILE A 78 -61.29 153.92 35.39
N LEU A 79 -60.91 153.02 36.30
CA LEU A 79 -61.61 152.78 37.57
C LEU A 79 -61.58 154.03 38.47
N GLN A 80 -60.46 154.73 38.56
CA GLN A 80 -60.34 156.00 39.30
C GLN A 80 -61.26 157.08 38.70
N ARG A 81 -61.23 157.27 37.37
CA ARG A 81 -62.11 158.22 36.67
C ARG A 81 -63.60 157.86 36.84
N ASN A 82 -63.94 156.58 36.73
CA ASN A 82 -65.31 156.10 36.87
C ASN A 82 -65.81 156.16 38.32
N GLY A 83 -64.94 155.94 39.31
CA GLY A 83 -65.26 156.15 40.72
C GLY A 83 -65.56 157.62 41.04
N LEU A 84 -64.71 158.54 40.55
CA LEU A 84 -64.95 159.99 40.66
C LEU A 84 -66.22 160.45 39.91
N ALA A 85 -66.55 159.82 38.78
CA ALA A 85 -67.82 160.07 38.09
C ALA A 85 -69.03 159.50 38.85
N TRP A 86 -68.92 158.28 39.38
CA TRP A 86 -69.97 157.65 40.18
C TRP A 86 -70.28 158.44 41.46
N LEU A 87 -69.27 158.98 42.15
CA LEU A 87 -69.47 159.86 43.31
C LEU A 87 -70.28 161.13 42.98
N LYS A 88 -70.26 161.60 41.72
CA LYS A 88 -71.12 162.70 41.24
C LYS A 88 -72.50 162.21 40.78
N LEU A 89 -72.57 161.03 40.16
CA LEU A 89 -73.80 160.48 39.56
C LEU A 89 -74.74 159.79 40.56
N ARG A 90 -74.21 159.16 41.62
CA ARG A 90 -74.96 158.37 42.60
C ARG A 90 -76.12 159.16 43.22
N ASP A 91 -75.87 160.43 43.52
CA ASP A 91 -76.80 161.29 44.24
C ASP A 91 -77.66 162.15 43.27
N TRP A 92 -77.42 162.04 41.95
CA TRP A 92 -78.17 162.73 40.90
C TRP A 92 -79.46 161.97 40.54
N GLN A 93 -80.61 162.64 40.69
CA GLN A 93 -81.92 161.98 40.61
C GLN A 93 -82.22 161.33 39.26
N TRP A 94 -81.80 161.94 38.13
CA TRP A 94 -81.99 161.36 36.80
C TRP A 94 -81.23 160.05 36.60
N TRP A 95 -80.03 159.92 37.18
CA TRP A 95 -79.27 158.66 37.15
C TRP A 95 -79.91 157.59 38.05
N ARG A 96 -80.44 157.98 39.22
CA ARG A 96 -81.23 157.09 40.10
C ARG A 96 -82.52 156.60 39.43
N LEU A 97 -83.14 157.41 38.57
CA LEU A 97 -84.28 157.01 37.75
C LEU A 97 -83.84 156.05 36.64
N TYR A 98 -82.84 156.41 35.83
CA TYR A 98 -82.31 155.58 34.74
C TYR A 98 -81.89 154.18 35.22
N THR A 99 -81.16 154.10 36.33
CA THR A 99 -80.70 152.81 36.90
C THR A 99 -81.83 151.93 37.44
N LYS A 100 -82.98 152.51 37.85
CA LYS A 100 -84.18 151.74 38.21
C LYS A 100 -85.03 151.33 37.00
N VAL A 101 -85.14 152.20 35.99
CA VAL A 101 -86.00 151.97 34.81
C VAL A 101 -85.34 151.03 33.80
N LYS A 102 -84.03 151.16 33.55
CA LYS A 102 -83.31 150.34 32.56
C LYS A 102 -83.52 148.83 32.72
N PRO A 103 -83.38 148.19 33.90
CA PRO A 103 -83.59 146.74 34.02
C PRO A 103 -85.06 146.30 33.85
N LEU A 104 -86.02 147.24 33.85
CA LEU A 104 -87.42 146.97 33.53
C LEU A 104 -87.69 147.00 32.01
N LEU A 105 -86.72 147.46 31.20
CA LEU A 105 -86.79 147.39 29.74
C LEU A 105 -86.43 145.98 29.28
N GLN A 106 -87.44 145.23 28.84
CA GLN A 106 -87.34 143.81 28.46
C GLN A 106 -86.19 143.53 27.48
N VAL A 107 -86.06 144.37 26.45
CA VAL A 107 -85.06 144.26 25.36
C VAL A 107 -83.65 144.04 25.89
N THR A 108 -83.17 144.92 26.78
CA THR A 108 -81.77 144.89 27.26
C THR A 108 -81.39 143.65 28.09
N ASN A 109 -82.35 142.91 28.61
CA ASN A 109 -82.09 141.66 29.35
C ASN A 109 -82.29 140.42 28.45
N GLN A 110 -83.17 140.52 27.44
CA GLN A 110 -83.41 139.48 26.46
C GLN A 110 -82.24 139.33 25.47
N GLU A 111 -81.67 140.42 24.95
CA GLU A 111 -80.55 140.38 23.99
C GLU A 111 -79.32 139.64 24.53
N GLU A 112 -78.89 139.91 25.77
CA GLU A 112 -77.72 139.24 26.35
C GLU A 112 -78.03 137.78 26.73
N ALA A 113 -79.28 137.47 27.09
CA ALA A 113 -79.70 136.08 27.32
C ALA A 113 -79.71 135.28 26.01
N ILE A 114 -80.29 135.82 24.94
CA ILE A 114 -80.33 135.21 23.61
C ILE A 114 -78.92 134.93 23.11
N ARG A 115 -78.01 135.93 23.14
CA ARG A 115 -76.64 135.75 22.66
C ARG A 115 -75.90 134.62 23.40
N LYS A 116 -76.07 134.50 24.71
CA LYS A 116 -75.49 133.38 25.49
C LYS A 116 -76.09 132.03 25.10
N ARG A 117 -77.41 131.96 24.82
CA ARG A 117 -78.04 130.73 24.31
C ARG A 117 -77.57 130.38 22.91
N ASP A 118 -77.34 131.34 22.03
CA ASP A 118 -76.80 131.09 20.69
C ASP A 118 -75.34 130.62 20.74
N GLU A 119 -74.52 131.22 21.61
CA GLU A 119 -73.15 130.76 21.91
C GLU A 119 -73.16 129.30 22.45
N GLU A 120 -74.04 128.99 23.42
CA GLU A 120 -74.24 127.62 23.94
C GLU A 120 -74.71 126.63 22.87
N LEU A 121 -75.73 127.00 22.08
CA LEU A 121 -76.34 126.14 21.04
C LEU A 121 -75.36 125.80 19.93
N ASN A 122 -74.52 126.75 19.49
CA ASN A 122 -73.54 126.50 18.44
C ASN A 122 -72.42 125.57 18.94
N VAL A 123 -71.91 125.77 20.16
CA VAL A 123 -70.93 124.84 20.76
C VAL A 123 -71.51 123.44 20.94
N LEU A 124 -72.80 123.30 21.26
CA LEU A 124 -73.47 122.00 21.35
C LEU A 124 -73.69 121.35 19.97
N ARG A 125 -74.05 122.13 18.93
CA ARG A 125 -74.17 121.66 17.54
C ARG A 125 -72.84 121.16 16.99
N ASP A 126 -71.76 121.91 17.16
CA ASP A 126 -70.43 121.53 16.67
C ASP A 126 -69.92 120.24 17.34
N ARG A 127 -70.19 120.07 18.64
CA ARG A 127 -69.88 118.84 19.37
C ARG A 127 -70.71 117.66 18.87
N LEU A 128 -72.03 117.84 18.74
CA LEU A 128 -72.94 116.79 18.25
C LEU A 128 -72.53 116.33 16.84
N ALA A 129 -72.31 117.27 15.93
CA ALA A 129 -71.89 116.99 14.56
C ALA A 129 -70.48 116.37 14.43
N ASN A 130 -69.63 116.46 15.45
CA ASN A 130 -68.34 115.74 15.49
C ASN A 130 -68.53 114.35 16.10
N ASN A 131 -69.24 114.23 17.23
CA ASN A 131 -69.57 112.95 17.85
C ASN A 131 -70.32 112.01 16.88
N GLU A 132 -71.22 112.55 16.04
CA GLU A 132 -71.94 111.78 15.01
C GLU A 132 -71.00 111.22 13.92
N LYS A 133 -69.94 111.96 13.54
CA LYS A 133 -68.91 111.47 12.60
C LYS A 133 -68.05 110.40 13.26
N GLU A 134 -67.56 110.65 14.46
CA GLU A 134 -66.74 109.71 15.23
C GLU A 134 -67.50 108.39 15.45
N MET A 135 -68.78 108.46 15.81
CA MET A 135 -69.66 107.29 15.92
C MET A 135 -69.78 106.52 14.59
N LEU A 136 -69.97 107.22 13.46
CA LEU A 136 -70.13 106.58 12.16
C LEU A 136 -68.83 105.96 11.64
N GLU A 137 -67.68 106.60 11.89
CA GLU A 137 -66.35 106.03 11.61
C GLU A 137 -66.07 104.77 12.45
N ILE A 138 -66.41 104.81 13.74
CA ILE A 138 -66.30 103.65 14.65
C ILE A 138 -67.25 102.52 14.21
N GLN A 139 -68.48 102.83 13.81
CA GLN A 139 -69.47 101.86 13.33
C GLN A 139 -68.97 101.14 12.07
N LEU A 140 -68.40 101.88 11.11
CA LEU A 140 -67.82 101.31 9.89
C LEU A 140 -66.59 100.42 10.19
N LEU A 141 -65.73 100.84 11.12
CA LEU A 141 -64.57 100.06 11.55
C LEU A 141 -64.99 98.78 12.28
N LEU A 142 -66.02 98.85 13.13
CA LEU A 142 -66.58 97.69 13.85
C LEU A 142 -67.12 96.66 12.85
N ASN A 143 -68.03 97.06 11.96
CA ASN A 143 -68.65 96.18 10.98
C ASN A 143 -67.58 95.46 10.13
N ARG A 144 -66.58 96.21 9.64
CA ARG A 144 -65.45 95.65 8.89
C ARG A 144 -64.64 94.64 9.71
N THR A 145 -64.39 94.94 10.99
CA THR A 145 -63.64 94.03 11.88
C THR A 145 -64.44 92.76 12.17
N GLU A 146 -65.77 92.84 12.21
CA GLU A 146 -66.66 91.69 12.34
C GLU A 146 -66.70 90.84 11.06
N GLU A 147 -66.73 91.45 9.87
CA GLU A 147 -66.58 90.76 8.57
C GLU A 147 -65.22 90.03 8.46
N GLU A 148 -64.12 90.71 8.77
CA GLU A 148 -62.77 90.13 8.78
C GLU A 148 -62.67 88.97 9.80
N LYS A 149 -63.26 89.12 11.00
CA LYS A 149 -63.35 88.06 12.02
C LYS A 149 -64.15 86.85 11.53
N ILE A 150 -65.32 87.05 10.92
CA ILE A 150 -66.18 85.96 10.42
C ILE A 150 -65.46 85.21 9.28
N SER A 151 -64.78 85.94 8.39
CA SER A 151 -63.98 85.34 7.31
C SER A 151 -62.83 84.47 7.85
N LEU A 152 -62.07 84.99 8.84
CA LEU A 152 -60.99 84.23 9.49
C LEU A 152 -61.51 83.03 10.29
N GLN A 153 -62.68 83.14 10.93
CA GLN A 153 -63.30 82.02 11.65
C GLN A 153 -63.78 80.92 10.69
N ALA A 154 -64.27 81.28 9.51
CA ALA A 154 -64.61 80.31 8.46
C ALA A 154 -63.37 79.61 7.88
N GLN A 155 -62.29 80.36 7.62
CA GLN A 155 -61.01 79.78 7.17
C GLN A 155 -60.42 78.82 8.22
N LEU A 156 -60.47 79.19 9.50
CA LEU A 156 -60.01 78.35 10.61
C LEU A 156 -60.80 77.03 10.73
N GLN A 157 -62.11 77.04 10.41
CA GLN A 157 -62.89 75.81 10.38
C GLN A 157 -62.44 74.88 9.24
N VAL A 158 -62.27 75.42 8.01
CA VAL A 158 -61.80 74.64 6.86
C VAL A 158 -60.42 74.03 7.13
N GLU A 159 -59.46 74.82 7.62
CA GLU A 159 -58.12 74.33 8.00
C GLU A 159 -58.18 73.29 9.15
N SER A 160 -59.17 73.37 10.04
CA SER A 160 -59.38 72.36 11.09
C SER A 160 -59.95 71.04 10.54
N ASP A 161 -60.85 71.12 9.55
CA ASP A 161 -61.48 69.96 8.91
C ASP A 161 -60.47 69.26 7.97
N ASP A 162 -59.71 70.03 7.18
CA ASP A 162 -58.60 69.55 6.34
C ASP A 162 -57.49 68.91 7.20
N ARG A 163 -57.17 69.49 8.37
CA ARG A 163 -56.24 68.88 9.35
C ARG A 163 -56.78 67.54 9.83
N ALA A 164 -58.05 67.45 10.20
CA ALA A 164 -58.64 66.21 10.72
C ALA A 164 -58.56 65.08 9.68
N GLY A 165 -58.92 65.37 8.42
CA GLY A 165 -58.78 64.40 7.32
C GLY A 165 -57.32 63.99 7.04
N ALA A 166 -56.36 64.91 7.23
CA ALA A 166 -54.94 64.59 7.14
C ALA A 166 -54.43 63.72 8.32
N GLU A 167 -54.94 63.90 9.53
CA GLU A 167 -54.65 63.03 10.69
C GLU A 167 -55.26 61.63 10.53
N GLU A 168 -56.50 61.52 10.05
CA GLU A 168 -57.13 60.24 9.71
C GLU A 168 -56.33 59.46 8.65
N LEU A 169 -55.92 60.14 7.56
CA LEU A 169 -55.10 59.54 6.51
C LEU A 169 -53.71 59.11 7.03
N ALA A 170 -53.12 59.88 7.94
CA ALA A 170 -51.82 59.55 8.54
C ALA A 170 -51.91 58.29 9.42
N ASP A 171 -52.96 58.14 10.24
CA ASP A 171 -53.17 56.93 11.03
C ASP A 171 -53.58 55.72 10.15
N GLU A 172 -54.32 55.92 9.06
CA GLU A 172 -54.55 54.88 8.04
C GLU A 172 -53.25 54.37 7.43
N LEU A 173 -52.34 55.29 7.03
CA LEU A 173 -51.04 54.94 6.47
C LEU A 173 -50.14 54.25 7.49
N LYS A 174 -50.16 54.69 8.75
CA LYS A 174 -49.44 54.06 9.87
C LYS A 174 -49.94 52.64 10.16
N GLN A 175 -51.26 52.41 10.11
CA GLN A 175 -51.83 51.07 10.20
C GLN A 175 -51.48 50.17 9.01
N ARG A 176 -51.37 50.73 7.79
CA ARG A 176 -50.85 49.98 6.62
C ARG A 176 -49.36 49.66 6.78
N ASN A 177 -48.56 50.59 7.29
CA ASN A 177 -47.13 50.39 7.52
C ASN A 177 -46.86 49.24 8.49
N ILE A 178 -47.53 49.20 9.64
CA ILE A 178 -47.42 48.10 10.61
C ILE A 178 -47.74 46.75 9.95
N LYS A 179 -48.82 46.66 9.16
CA LYS A 179 -49.19 45.43 8.43
C LYS A 179 -48.14 45.02 7.38
N PHE A 180 -47.42 45.97 6.78
CA PHE A 180 -46.32 45.66 5.88
C PHE A 180 -45.06 45.25 6.64
N GLU A 181 -44.77 45.84 7.80
CA GLU A 181 -43.69 45.42 8.71
C GLU A 181 -43.92 43.99 9.21
N ASP A 182 -45.14 43.64 9.61
CA ASP A 182 -45.54 42.28 9.99
C ASP A 182 -45.28 41.27 8.86
N VAL A 183 -45.69 41.59 7.62
CA VAL A 183 -45.48 40.73 6.44
C VAL A 183 -44.00 40.62 6.06
N VAL A 184 -43.21 41.70 6.20
CA VAL A 184 -41.75 41.66 5.99
C VAL A 184 -41.08 40.76 7.04
N ASN A 185 -41.52 40.82 8.31
CA ASN A 185 -41.02 39.96 9.37
C ASN A 185 -41.35 38.48 9.10
N GLU A 186 -42.59 38.15 8.70
CA GLU A 186 -42.99 36.77 8.33
C GLU A 186 -42.14 36.24 7.16
N LEU A 187 -41.97 37.05 6.10
CA LEU A 187 -41.18 36.66 4.94
C LEU A 187 -39.68 36.53 5.25
N THR A 188 -39.16 37.31 6.21
CA THR A 188 -37.77 37.22 6.65
C THR A 188 -37.52 35.93 7.44
N LEU A 189 -38.36 35.62 8.43
CA LEU A 189 -38.29 34.35 9.18
C LEU A 189 -38.39 33.14 8.23
N ARG A 190 -39.29 33.21 7.24
CA ARG A 190 -39.47 32.15 6.24
C ARG A 190 -38.29 32.03 5.27
N LEU A 191 -37.54 33.10 5.03
CA LEU A 191 -36.29 33.06 4.29
C LEU A 191 -35.19 32.38 5.12
N GLU A 192 -35.08 32.71 6.42
CA GLU A 192 -34.15 32.07 7.36
C GLU A 192 -34.39 30.56 7.48
N GLU A 193 -35.65 30.11 7.54
CA GLU A 193 -36.02 28.68 7.49
C GLU A 193 -35.52 27.98 6.21
N VAL A 194 -35.63 28.66 5.06
CA VAL A 194 -35.22 28.13 3.74
C VAL A 194 -33.70 28.11 3.62
N ASP A 195 -33.00 29.14 4.09
CA ASP A 195 -31.53 29.18 4.11
C ASP A 195 -30.95 28.13 5.07
N GLU A 196 -31.58 27.90 6.22
CA GLU A 196 -31.24 26.78 7.11
C GLU A 196 -31.45 25.42 6.42
N ALA A 197 -32.58 25.24 5.73
CA ALA A 197 -32.87 24.00 5.00
C ALA A 197 -31.86 23.78 3.85
N GLN A 198 -31.53 24.83 3.10
CA GLN A 198 -30.51 24.79 2.04
C GLN A 198 -29.14 24.47 2.62
N SER A 199 -28.75 25.07 3.75
CA SER A 199 -27.49 24.77 4.44
C SER A 199 -27.42 23.30 4.88
N LYS A 200 -28.50 22.75 5.45
CA LYS A 200 -28.60 21.33 5.83
C LYS A 200 -28.48 20.39 4.62
N ILE A 201 -29.15 20.71 3.51
CA ILE A 201 -29.04 19.96 2.24
C ILE A 201 -27.62 20.04 1.68
N LEU A 202 -26.99 21.22 1.68
CA LEU A 202 -25.65 21.43 1.13
C LEU A 202 -24.57 20.73 1.97
N GLN A 203 -24.75 20.65 3.29
CA GLN A 203 -23.94 19.80 4.18
C GLN A 203 -24.17 18.31 3.91
N SER A 204 -25.42 17.89 3.63
CA SER A 204 -25.72 16.50 3.28
C SER A 204 -25.10 16.10 1.93
N ASN A 205 -25.18 16.97 0.91
CA ASN A 205 -24.54 16.73 -0.38
C ASN A 205 -23.02 16.61 -0.24
N LYS A 206 -22.35 17.47 0.54
CA LYS A 206 -20.91 17.33 0.80
C LYS A 206 -20.53 15.98 1.39
N LYS A 207 -21.30 15.49 2.38
CA LYS A 207 -21.10 14.15 2.95
C LYS A 207 -21.36 13.03 1.94
N LEU A 208 -22.35 13.20 1.07
CA LEU A 208 -22.61 12.25 -0.02
C LEU A 208 -21.46 12.25 -1.04
N ASP A 209 -20.98 13.41 -1.49
CA ASP A 209 -19.81 13.58 -2.37
C ASP A 209 -18.52 12.99 -1.75
N GLU A 210 -18.35 13.10 -0.43
CA GLU A 210 -17.28 12.46 0.33
C GLU A 210 -17.43 10.94 0.29
N THR A 211 -18.60 10.39 0.64
CA THR A 211 -18.84 8.93 0.57
C THR A 211 -18.78 8.35 -0.84
N VAL A 212 -19.13 9.12 -1.88
CA VAL A 212 -18.99 8.71 -3.28
C VAL A 212 -17.51 8.57 -3.62
N LYS A 213 -16.66 9.55 -3.26
CA LYS A 213 -15.21 9.47 -3.50
C LYS A 213 -14.55 8.33 -2.72
N ASP A 214 -14.96 8.09 -1.48
CA ASP A 214 -14.48 6.97 -0.69
C ASP A 214 -14.85 5.62 -1.34
N LEU A 215 -16.06 5.51 -1.92
CA LEU A 215 -16.51 4.33 -2.67
C LEU A 215 -15.84 4.19 -4.04
N GLU A 216 -15.59 5.30 -4.75
CA GLU A 216 -14.81 5.32 -6.00
C GLU A 216 -13.37 4.85 -5.75
N SER A 217 -12.72 5.34 -4.69
CA SER A 217 -11.38 4.88 -4.28
C SER A 217 -11.36 3.41 -3.87
N GLN A 218 -12.37 2.94 -3.11
CA GLN A 218 -12.49 1.51 -2.76
C GLN A 218 -12.71 0.63 -3.99
N LEU A 219 -13.48 1.11 -4.98
CA LEU A 219 -13.69 0.41 -6.24
C LEU A 219 -12.40 0.34 -7.06
N GLU A 220 -11.63 1.43 -7.15
CA GLU A 220 -10.35 1.46 -7.86
C GLU A 220 -9.30 0.55 -7.18
N ASP A 221 -9.26 0.52 -5.84
CA ASP A 221 -8.42 -0.41 -5.07
C ASP A 221 -8.80 -1.89 -5.32
N GLU A 222 -10.09 -2.24 -5.25
CA GLU A 222 -10.61 -3.59 -5.54
C GLU A 222 -10.42 -3.98 -7.01
N GLU A 223 -10.57 -3.05 -7.97
CA GLU A 223 -10.21 -3.30 -9.36
C GLU A 223 -8.71 -3.54 -9.52
N SER A 224 -7.84 -2.81 -8.80
CA SER A 224 -6.40 -3.08 -8.77
C SER A 224 -6.08 -4.46 -8.16
N ALA A 225 -6.78 -4.85 -7.09
CA ALA A 225 -6.64 -6.16 -6.44
C ALA A 225 -7.09 -7.28 -7.37
N ARG A 226 -8.23 -7.11 -8.04
CA ARG A 226 -8.76 -8.02 -9.05
C ARG A 226 -7.85 -8.14 -10.27
N GLN A 227 -7.22 -7.04 -10.72
CA GLN A 227 -6.23 -7.08 -11.80
C GLN A 227 -4.98 -7.88 -11.37
N LYS A 228 -4.45 -7.65 -10.16
CA LYS A 228 -3.35 -8.44 -9.59
C LYS A 228 -3.71 -9.94 -9.53
N LEU A 229 -4.88 -10.27 -8.97
CA LEU A 229 -5.39 -11.65 -8.90
C LEU A 229 -5.62 -12.30 -10.27
N MET A 230 -6.06 -11.55 -11.29
CA MET A 230 -6.14 -12.05 -12.67
C MET A 230 -4.76 -12.34 -13.27
N LEU A 231 -3.75 -11.53 -12.94
CA LEU A 231 -2.37 -11.70 -13.36
C LEU A 231 -1.74 -12.91 -12.66
N ASP A 232 -1.93 -13.07 -11.35
CA ASP A 232 -1.48 -14.22 -10.57
C ASP A 232 -2.20 -15.51 -10.98
N LYS A 233 -3.51 -15.46 -11.24
CA LYS A 233 -4.25 -16.57 -11.85
C LYS A 233 -3.61 -16.98 -13.18
N LYS A 234 -3.34 -16.04 -14.08
CA LYS A 234 -2.71 -16.33 -15.38
C LYS A 234 -1.29 -16.91 -15.21
N ASN A 235 -0.52 -16.43 -14.24
CA ASN A 235 0.79 -16.97 -13.88
C ASN A 235 0.69 -18.41 -13.33
N LEU A 236 -0.35 -18.72 -12.55
CA LEU A 236 -0.63 -20.06 -12.05
C LEU A 236 -1.16 -20.99 -13.14
N GLU A 237 -2.00 -20.52 -14.06
CA GLU A 237 -2.47 -21.27 -15.24
C GLU A 237 -1.32 -21.61 -16.19
N ASN A 238 -0.36 -20.70 -16.37
CA ASN A 238 0.86 -20.98 -17.13
C ASN A 238 1.74 -22.04 -16.44
N LYS A 239 1.99 -21.91 -15.12
CA LYS A 239 2.71 -22.94 -14.34
C LYS A 239 2.00 -24.28 -14.34
N LEU A 240 0.66 -24.29 -14.34
CA LEU A 240 -0.14 -25.51 -14.45
C LEU A 240 0.09 -26.19 -15.81
N LYS A 241 0.14 -25.43 -16.91
CA LYS A 241 0.49 -25.97 -18.24
C LYS A 241 1.92 -26.52 -18.29
N GLU A 242 2.91 -25.77 -17.79
CA GLU A 242 4.31 -26.26 -17.70
C GLU A 242 4.40 -27.58 -16.91
N LEU A 243 3.63 -27.73 -15.83
CA LEU A 243 3.56 -28.95 -15.03
C LEU A 243 2.78 -30.07 -15.74
N GLN A 244 1.74 -29.76 -16.51
CA GLN A 244 1.00 -30.73 -17.34
C GLN A 244 1.86 -31.26 -18.50
N GLU A 245 2.62 -30.39 -19.17
CA GLU A 245 3.57 -30.75 -20.22
C GLU A 245 4.71 -31.63 -19.66
N ARG A 246 5.26 -31.27 -18.48
CA ARG A 246 6.22 -32.12 -17.76
C ARG A 246 5.60 -33.45 -17.33
N PHE A 247 4.35 -33.48 -16.90
CA PHE A 247 3.65 -34.71 -16.54
C PHE A 247 3.47 -35.62 -17.76
N ALA A 248 3.07 -35.08 -18.92
CA ALA A 248 2.97 -35.83 -20.16
C ALA A 248 4.32 -36.43 -20.59
N LEU A 249 5.41 -35.65 -20.53
CA LEU A 249 6.77 -36.15 -20.82
C LEU A 249 7.21 -37.26 -19.86
N MET A 250 6.85 -37.19 -18.58
CA MET A 250 7.11 -38.26 -17.61
C MET A 250 6.21 -39.48 -17.84
N GLN A 251 4.99 -39.30 -18.36
CA GLN A 251 4.09 -40.39 -18.74
C GLN A 251 4.61 -41.13 -19.98
N ASP A 252 5.03 -40.43 -21.03
CA ASP A 252 5.69 -40.98 -22.21
C ASP A 252 6.93 -41.82 -21.83
N ALA A 253 7.74 -41.32 -20.89
CA ALA A 253 8.90 -42.04 -20.37
C ALA A 253 8.51 -43.33 -19.62
N ASN A 254 7.44 -43.29 -18.82
CA ASN A 254 6.90 -44.45 -18.11
C ASN A 254 6.32 -45.50 -19.07
N GLU A 255 5.62 -45.09 -20.14
CA GLU A 255 5.08 -46.01 -21.15
C GLU A 255 6.19 -46.69 -21.96
N ARG A 256 7.29 -45.98 -22.26
CA ARG A 256 8.51 -46.59 -22.84
C ARG A 256 9.13 -47.65 -21.91
N LEU A 257 9.25 -47.36 -20.62
CA LEU A 257 9.76 -48.32 -19.63
C LEU A 257 8.83 -49.56 -19.49
N GLN A 258 7.52 -49.41 -19.64
CA GLN A 258 6.60 -50.56 -19.69
C GLN A 258 6.76 -51.42 -20.96
N LEU A 259 7.09 -50.81 -22.10
CA LEU A 259 7.38 -51.53 -23.35
C LEU A 259 8.72 -52.30 -23.26
N GLU A 260 9.75 -51.68 -22.69
CA GLU A 260 11.04 -52.36 -22.43
C GLU A 260 10.87 -53.53 -21.46
N LYS A 261 10.10 -53.35 -20.38
CA LYS A 261 9.76 -54.44 -19.44
C LYS A 261 9.11 -55.63 -20.16
N LYS A 262 8.07 -55.39 -20.99
CA LYS A 262 7.42 -56.44 -21.79
C LYS A 262 8.39 -57.16 -22.75
N SER A 263 9.40 -56.46 -23.26
CA SER A 263 10.46 -57.07 -24.09
C SER A 263 11.37 -58.03 -23.29
N VAL A 264 11.61 -57.75 -22.01
CA VAL A 264 12.37 -58.62 -21.10
C VAL A 264 11.53 -59.81 -20.65
N ASP A 265 10.27 -59.59 -20.25
CA ASP A 265 9.36 -60.66 -19.82
C ASP A 265 9.16 -61.71 -20.94
N ASN A 266 9.01 -61.29 -22.21
CA ASN A 266 8.90 -62.21 -23.35
C ASN A 266 10.16 -63.07 -23.59
N LYS A 267 11.36 -62.60 -23.23
CA LYS A 267 12.61 -63.37 -23.35
C LYS A 267 12.76 -64.39 -22.23
N LEU A 268 12.18 -64.14 -21.06
CA LEU A 268 12.12 -65.10 -19.95
C LEU A 268 11.27 -66.33 -20.30
N VAL A 269 10.11 -66.13 -20.94
CA VAL A 269 9.23 -67.24 -21.37
C VAL A 269 9.96 -68.16 -22.36
N GLN A 270 10.62 -67.60 -23.38
CA GLN A 270 11.33 -68.38 -24.40
C GLN A 270 12.50 -69.23 -23.85
N LEU A 271 13.13 -68.79 -22.74
CA LEU A 271 14.16 -69.58 -22.05
C LEU A 271 13.55 -70.66 -21.13
N SER A 272 12.31 -70.47 -20.66
CA SER A 272 11.58 -71.48 -19.88
C SER A 272 11.14 -72.66 -20.73
N ASP A 273 10.61 -72.41 -21.94
CA ASP A 273 10.10 -73.46 -22.84
C ASP A 273 11.23 -74.40 -23.31
N LEU A 274 12.41 -73.84 -23.61
CA LEU A 274 13.60 -74.62 -23.97
C LEU A 274 14.16 -75.48 -22.82
N LEU A 275 13.89 -75.11 -21.56
CA LEU A 275 14.24 -75.93 -20.39
C LEU A 275 13.28 -77.13 -20.26
N GLN A 276 11.98 -76.89 -20.47
CA GLN A 276 10.92 -77.90 -20.38
C GLN A 276 11.12 -79.04 -21.40
N GLU A 277 11.48 -78.69 -22.64
CA GLU A 277 11.86 -79.62 -23.72
C GLU A 277 13.05 -80.54 -23.38
N GLY A 278 13.93 -80.10 -22.47
CA GLY A 278 15.06 -80.88 -21.97
C GLY A 278 14.66 -81.89 -20.90
N GLU A 279 13.79 -81.50 -19.96
CA GLU A 279 13.38 -82.36 -18.85
C GLU A 279 12.61 -83.60 -19.30
N ASP A 280 11.69 -83.45 -20.26
CA ASP A 280 10.78 -84.56 -20.61
C ASP A 280 11.48 -85.65 -21.44
N LYS A 281 12.59 -85.31 -22.11
CA LYS A 281 13.51 -86.30 -22.71
C LYS A 281 14.29 -87.09 -21.64
N ALA A 282 14.62 -86.47 -20.50
CA ALA A 282 15.26 -87.17 -19.37
C ALA A 282 14.29 -88.11 -18.62
N LYS A 283 13.03 -87.72 -18.45
CA LYS A 283 12.01 -88.50 -17.70
C LYS A 283 11.60 -89.81 -18.40
N GLN A 284 11.77 -89.93 -19.73
CA GLN A 284 11.61 -91.20 -20.43
C GLN A 284 12.81 -92.15 -20.23
N GLY A 285 14.04 -91.63 -20.18
CA GLY A 285 15.25 -92.44 -19.98
C GLY A 285 15.29 -93.17 -18.63
N MET A 286 14.95 -92.48 -17.53
CA MET A 286 14.93 -93.09 -16.19
C MET A 286 14.01 -94.32 -16.10
N LYS A 287 12.82 -94.26 -16.72
CA LYS A 287 11.81 -95.32 -16.64
C LYS A 287 12.19 -96.62 -17.37
N TYR A 288 13.13 -96.54 -18.32
CA TYR A 288 13.70 -97.74 -18.97
C TYR A 288 14.88 -98.30 -18.17
N ARG A 289 15.73 -97.42 -17.61
CA ARG A 289 16.88 -97.82 -16.77
C ARG A 289 16.45 -98.61 -15.54
N GLN A 290 15.44 -98.12 -14.82
CA GLN A 290 15.01 -98.70 -13.54
C GLN A 290 14.30 -100.07 -13.68
N LYS A 291 13.94 -100.51 -14.90
CA LYS A 291 13.50 -101.89 -15.15
C LYS A 291 14.64 -102.89 -15.32
N LEU A 292 15.79 -102.45 -15.84
CA LEU A 292 16.96 -103.29 -16.05
C LEU A 292 17.81 -103.41 -14.78
N GLU A 293 17.87 -102.36 -13.97
CA GLU A 293 18.62 -102.37 -12.70
C GLU A 293 18.02 -103.36 -11.68
N ASN A 294 16.69 -103.47 -11.59
CA ASN A 294 16.04 -104.43 -10.69
C ASN A 294 16.26 -105.90 -11.09
N GLN A 295 16.42 -106.19 -12.39
CA GLN A 295 16.74 -107.56 -12.86
C GLN A 295 18.21 -107.93 -12.66
N LEU A 296 19.09 -106.93 -12.48
CA LEU A 296 20.48 -107.14 -12.10
C LEU A 296 20.64 -107.39 -10.59
N SER A 297 19.91 -106.66 -9.73
CA SER A 297 20.05 -106.82 -8.27
C SER A 297 19.73 -108.24 -7.77
N GLU A 298 18.66 -108.86 -8.25
CA GLU A 298 18.27 -110.22 -7.84
C GLU A 298 19.26 -111.32 -8.27
N LEU A 299 20.08 -111.06 -9.30
CA LEU A 299 21.16 -111.95 -9.73
C LEU A 299 22.46 -111.67 -8.97
N THR A 300 22.77 -110.41 -8.66
CA THR A 300 23.96 -110.04 -7.87
C THR A 300 23.86 -110.53 -6.43
N GLU A 301 22.70 -110.40 -5.78
CA GLU A 301 22.50 -110.82 -4.38
C GLU A 301 22.60 -112.36 -4.20
N ARG A 302 22.25 -113.13 -5.24
CA ARG A 302 22.47 -114.58 -5.29
C ARG A 302 23.93 -114.98 -5.55
N TYR A 303 24.71 -114.13 -6.22
CA TYR A 303 26.14 -114.36 -6.41
C TYR A 303 26.96 -114.04 -5.14
N GLU A 304 26.58 -112.97 -4.42
CA GLU A 304 27.30 -112.54 -3.22
C GLU A 304 27.13 -113.48 -2.01
N SER A 305 26.02 -114.20 -1.88
CA SER A 305 25.83 -115.17 -0.79
C SER A 305 26.71 -116.42 -0.94
N GLU A 306 26.86 -116.94 -2.17
CA GLU A 306 27.85 -117.99 -2.51
C GLU A 306 29.30 -117.51 -2.27
N LEU A 307 29.63 -116.26 -2.65
CA LEU A 307 30.98 -115.72 -2.50
C LEU A 307 31.41 -115.65 -1.01
N ARG A 308 30.50 -115.18 -0.14
CA ARG A 308 30.76 -114.99 1.30
C ARG A 308 31.00 -116.30 2.06
N LEU A 309 30.37 -117.42 1.64
CA LEU A 309 30.66 -118.75 2.18
C LEU A 309 32.03 -119.28 1.73
N ARG A 310 32.42 -118.99 0.48
CA ARG A 310 33.71 -119.45 -0.07
C ARG A 310 34.91 -118.72 0.53
N GLU A 311 34.77 -117.44 0.85
CA GLU A 311 35.82 -116.67 1.53
C GLU A 311 36.07 -117.08 2.99
N PHE A 312 35.05 -117.62 3.68
CA PHE A 312 35.23 -118.15 5.04
C PHE A 312 36.18 -119.37 5.04
N ALA A 313 36.09 -120.21 4.01
CA ALA A 313 36.96 -121.38 3.83
C ALA A 313 38.41 -121.04 3.42
N GLU A 314 38.65 -119.93 2.71
CA GLU A 314 40.02 -119.46 2.42
C GLU A 314 40.72 -118.86 3.66
N LYS A 315 39.96 -118.23 4.57
CA LYS A 315 40.52 -117.49 5.71
C LYS A 315 41.06 -118.38 6.83
N GLU A 316 40.48 -119.56 7.10
CA GLU A 316 41.14 -120.54 7.99
C GLU A 316 42.42 -121.11 7.36
N LYS A 317 42.40 -121.40 6.05
CA LYS A 317 43.54 -121.98 5.34
C LYS A 317 44.77 -121.06 5.32
N LYS A 318 44.59 -119.74 5.20
CA LYS A 318 45.70 -118.78 5.23
C LYS A 318 46.32 -118.59 6.62
N ASN A 319 45.60 -118.84 7.71
CA ASN A 319 46.17 -118.81 9.07
C ASN A 319 47.14 -119.97 9.36
N ILE A 320 47.18 -121.00 8.50
CA ILE A 320 48.23 -122.04 8.53
C ILE A 320 49.41 -121.68 7.60
N ALA A 321 49.15 -120.96 6.50
CA ALA A 321 50.19 -120.52 5.57
C ALA A 321 51.06 -119.36 6.11
N SER A 322 50.51 -118.45 6.93
CA SER A 322 51.27 -117.35 7.54
C SER A 322 52.33 -117.80 8.54
N GLY A 323 52.19 -119.00 9.13
CA GLY A 323 53.24 -119.65 9.92
C GLY A 323 54.47 -120.09 9.09
N ILE A 324 54.31 -120.28 7.77
CA ILE A 324 55.39 -120.67 6.86
C ILE A 324 56.10 -119.42 6.29
N ALA A 325 55.40 -118.28 6.15
CA ALA A 325 56.03 -117.02 5.76
C ALA A 325 57.09 -116.53 6.77
N GLN A 326 56.89 -116.77 8.07
CA GLN A 326 57.92 -116.52 9.10
C GLN A 326 59.10 -117.51 9.07
N GLN A 327 59.01 -118.61 8.31
CA GLN A 327 60.18 -119.43 7.94
C GLN A 327 60.83 -118.97 6.63
N SER A 328 60.04 -118.44 5.66
CA SER A 328 60.61 -117.87 4.42
C SER A 328 61.47 -116.64 4.67
N SER A 329 61.09 -115.76 5.61
CA SER A 329 61.93 -114.61 5.98
C SER A 329 63.27 -115.02 6.62
N MET A 330 63.38 -116.23 7.19
CA MET A 330 64.64 -116.84 7.64
C MET A 330 65.41 -117.54 6.50
N LEU A 331 64.81 -117.67 5.32
CA LEU A 331 65.38 -118.25 4.10
C LEU A 331 65.83 -117.17 3.11
N ASP A 332 65.20 -116.00 3.07
CA ASP A 332 65.64 -114.86 2.26
C ASP A 332 66.89 -114.18 2.87
N GLU A 333 67.02 -114.15 4.20
CA GLU A 333 68.30 -113.86 4.87
C GLU A 333 69.38 -114.92 4.58
N LYS A 334 69.00 -116.14 4.21
CA LYS A 334 69.93 -117.19 3.73
C LYS A 334 70.22 -117.05 2.24
N HIS A 335 69.28 -116.64 1.40
CA HIS A 335 69.53 -116.37 -0.02
C HIS A 335 70.42 -115.14 -0.20
N SER A 336 70.23 -114.08 0.57
CA SER A 336 71.18 -112.94 0.62
C SER A 336 72.57 -113.36 1.13
N LYS A 337 72.65 -114.43 1.95
CA LYS A 337 73.93 -115.05 2.35
C LYS A 337 74.51 -115.98 1.28
N ILE A 338 73.66 -116.56 0.43
CA ILE A 338 74.06 -117.42 -0.68
C ILE A 338 74.53 -116.58 -1.87
N GLU A 339 73.85 -115.52 -2.30
CA GLU A 339 74.33 -114.68 -3.41
C GLU A 339 75.68 -114.01 -3.11
N TYR A 340 75.95 -113.69 -1.83
CA TYR A 340 77.28 -113.26 -1.37
C TYR A 340 78.35 -114.36 -1.52
N LEU A 341 77.98 -115.64 -1.36
CA LEU A 341 78.86 -116.79 -1.60
C LEU A 341 78.90 -117.22 -3.08
N THR A 342 77.84 -116.97 -3.86
CA THR A 342 77.80 -117.24 -5.32
C THR A 342 78.64 -116.23 -6.08
N THR A 343 78.74 -114.98 -5.61
CA THR A 343 79.71 -113.98 -6.09
C THR A 343 81.14 -114.21 -5.58
N GLU A 344 81.35 -115.24 -4.75
CA GLU A 344 82.65 -115.77 -4.37
C GLU A 344 82.99 -117.05 -5.17
N LEU A 345 82.01 -117.95 -5.36
CA LEU A 345 82.13 -119.13 -6.24
C LEU A 345 82.31 -118.77 -7.72
N GLY A 346 81.61 -117.75 -8.23
CA GLY A 346 81.76 -117.29 -9.62
C GLY A 346 83.17 -116.79 -9.97
N LYS A 347 84.02 -116.52 -8.96
CA LYS A 347 85.45 -116.24 -9.16
C LYS A 347 86.26 -117.52 -9.36
N TYR A 348 85.94 -118.59 -8.63
CA TYR A 348 86.55 -119.91 -8.83
C TYR A 348 86.04 -120.62 -10.10
N GLU A 349 84.80 -120.38 -10.51
CA GLU A 349 84.28 -120.87 -11.80
C GLU A 349 85.01 -120.21 -12.99
N ALA A 350 85.38 -118.94 -12.87
CA ALA A 350 86.23 -118.26 -13.86
C ALA A 350 87.65 -118.88 -13.97
N GLU A 351 88.23 -119.35 -12.86
CA GLU A 351 89.51 -120.07 -12.87
C GLU A 351 89.38 -121.49 -13.46
N LEU A 352 88.27 -122.19 -13.20
CA LEU A 352 87.99 -123.51 -13.80
C LEU A 352 87.83 -123.45 -15.33
N VAL A 353 87.19 -122.41 -15.86
CA VAL A 353 87.06 -122.20 -17.31
C VAL A 353 88.44 -121.99 -17.96
N GLN A 354 89.38 -121.31 -17.30
CA GLN A 354 90.76 -121.17 -17.81
C GLN A 354 91.54 -122.49 -17.79
N LEU A 355 91.25 -123.41 -16.85
CA LEU A 355 92.10 -124.57 -16.61
C LEU A 355 91.90 -125.75 -17.56
N ARG A 356 90.71 -125.95 -18.15
CA ARG A 356 90.45 -127.14 -18.99
C ARG A 356 89.82 -126.97 -20.37
N ASN A 357 89.89 -125.76 -20.95
CA ASN A 357 90.06 -125.65 -22.40
C ASN A 357 91.28 -126.49 -22.88
N LYS A 358 92.31 -126.64 -22.03
CA LYS A 358 93.42 -127.61 -22.20
C LYS A 358 92.99 -129.09 -22.33
N SER A 359 91.76 -129.48 -21.98
CA SER A 359 91.30 -130.86 -22.13
C SER A 359 90.83 -131.18 -23.55
N ASP A 360 90.39 -130.16 -24.27
CA ASP A 360 89.86 -130.30 -25.62
C ASP A 360 91.00 -130.35 -26.65
N ASP A 361 92.12 -129.66 -26.34
CA ASP A 361 93.43 -129.85 -27.00
C ASP A 361 93.88 -131.33 -26.95
N ASP A 362 93.81 -131.98 -25.79
CA ASP A 362 94.21 -133.39 -25.62
C ASP A 362 93.31 -134.33 -26.46
N LEU A 363 91.99 -134.13 -26.44
CA LEU A 363 91.04 -135.00 -27.18
C LEU A 363 91.11 -134.79 -28.70
N ALA A 364 91.55 -133.62 -29.18
CA ALA A 364 91.85 -133.40 -30.59
C ALA A 364 92.96 -134.35 -31.11
N THR A 365 93.89 -134.79 -30.25
CA THR A 365 94.94 -135.75 -30.64
C THR A 365 94.39 -137.17 -30.88
N ILE A 366 93.39 -137.60 -30.10
CA ILE A 366 92.75 -138.92 -30.23
C ILE A 366 91.94 -139.02 -31.54
N SER A 367 91.34 -137.90 -31.97
CA SER A 367 90.71 -137.75 -33.30
C SER A 367 91.70 -137.98 -34.47
N GLY A 368 93.00 -137.72 -34.25
CA GLY A 368 94.07 -137.99 -35.23
C GLY A 368 94.44 -139.47 -35.35
N LEU A 369 94.39 -140.23 -34.25
CA LEU A 369 94.87 -141.63 -34.22
C LEU A 369 93.85 -142.63 -34.78
N GLN A 370 92.54 -142.49 -34.49
CA GLN A 370 91.55 -143.42 -35.06
C GLN A 370 91.36 -143.23 -36.59
N LYS A 371 91.69 -142.05 -37.14
CA LYS A 371 91.78 -141.84 -38.58
C LYS A 371 92.96 -142.57 -39.24
N HIS A 372 94.00 -142.95 -38.49
CA HIS A 372 95.05 -143.84 -38.98
C HIS A 372 94.60 -145.31 -39.00
N SER A 373 93.75 -145.76 -38.06
CA SER A 373 93.22 -147.14 -38.06
C SER A 373 92.42 -147.44 -39.34
N ARG A 374 91.58 -146.49 -39.77
CA ARG A 374 90.85 -146.56 -41.06
C ARG A 374 91.75 -146.62 -42.31
N LYS A 375 93.06 -146.41 -42.16
CA LYS A 375 94.05 -146.37 -43.25
C LYS A 375 94.86 -147.67 -43.38
N LEU A 376 94.64 -148.65 -42.50
CA LEU A 376 95.35 -149.94 -42.51
C LEU A 376 94.45 -151.13 -42.91
N GLU A 377 93.16 -151.12 -42.55
CA GLU A 377 92.26 -152.22 -42.94
C GLU A 377 91.84 -152.16 -44.42
N LEU A 378 91.82 -150.97 -45.02
CA LEU A 378 91.65 -150.79 -46.47
C LEU A 378 92.79 -151.42 -47.29
N LEU A 379 93.98 -151.64 -46.69
CA LEU A 379 95.10 -152.36 -47.31
C LEU A 379 95.00 -153.89 -47.19
N LEU A 380 93.99 -154.41 -46.45
CA LEU A 380 93.68 -155.84 -46.39
C LEU A 380 92.68 -156.29 -47.45
N GLU A 381 91.83 -155.38 -47.94
CA GLU A 381 90.97 -155.58 -49.11
C GLU A 381 91.83 -155.87 -50.36
N GLU A 382 92.89 -155.10 -50.57
CA GLU A 382 93.79 -155.19 -51.72
C GLU A 382 94.65 -156.48 -51.73
N ALA A 383 94.81 -157.16 -50.59
CA ALA A 383 95.81 -158.21 -50.40
C ALA A 383 95.35 -159.65 -50.71
N ARG A 384 94.09 -159.89 -51.12
CA ARG A 384 93.57 -161.26 -51.35
C ARG A 384 92.80 -161.53 -52.65
N GLU A 385 92.40 -160.53 -53.43
CA GLU A 385 92.03 -160.79 -54.84
C GLU A 385 93.24 -161.21 -55.68
N ASP A 386 94.44 -160.85 -55.24
CA ASP A 386 95.73 -160.95 -55.94
C ASP A 386 96.22 -162.39 -56.22
N TRP A 387 95.51 -163.43 -55.74
CA TRP A 387 95.79 -164.84 -56.08
C TRP A 387 94.70 -165.56 -56.90
N SER A 388 93.67 -164.85 -57.37
CA SER A 388 92.68 -165.40 -58.30
C SER A 388 93.27 -165.79 -59.67
N LYS A 389 94.39 -165.18 -60.09
CA LYS A 389 94.83 -165.13 -61.50
C LYS A 389 96.15 -165.82 -61.85
N LYS A 390 96.54 -166.87 -61.11
CA LYS A 390 97.36 -167.98 -61.65
C LYS A 390 96.53 -169.27 -61.68
N ARG A 391 95.87 -169.66 -62.78
CA ARG A 391 96.39 -169.91 -64.14
C ARG A 391 97.56 -170.91 -64.04
N ASN A 392 97.39 -172.21 -64.26
CA ASN A 392 96.62 -172.89 -65.32
C ASN A 392 96.97 -172.39 -66.74
N ARG A 393 98.23 -172.62 -67.15
CA ARG A 393 98.49 -173.34 -68.40
C ARG A 393 99.94 -173.86 -68.47
N ASN A 394 100.08 -175.04 -69.08
CA ASN A 394 101.28 -175.71 -69.56
C ASN A 394 102.47 -175.94 -68.60
N TRP A 395 102.74 -177.23 -68.40
CA TRP A 395 104.00 -177.88 -68.80
C TRP A 395 105.31 -177.32 -68.21
N LEU A 396 105.89 -178.12 -67.29
CA LEU A 396 107.27 -178.10 -66.80
C LEU A 396 107.76 -176.86 -66.01
N CYS A 397 107.77 -177.06 -64.68
CA CYS A 397 109.02 -177.22 -63.89
C CYS A 397 109.45 -176.08 -62.92
N ASN A 398 109.67 -176.50 -61.66
CA ASN A 398 110.51 -175.96 -60.57
C ASN A 398 110.15 -174.70 -59.73
N GLN A 399 109.90 -174.97 -58.42
CA GLN A 399 110.37 -174.30 -57.16
C GLN A 399 109.81 -172.90 -56.79
N ASN A 400 109.38 -172.48 -55.57
CA ASN A 400 109.19 -172.97 -54.14
C ASN A 400 108.20 -171.98 -53.37
N CYS A 401 107.78 -171.95 -52.07
CA CYS A 401 107.99 -172.70 -50.79
C CYS A 401 106.79 -172.61 -49.73
N ASP A 402 106.92 -172.01 -48.51
CA ASP A 402 106.50 -172.55 -47.17
C ASP A 402 106.39 -171.48 -46.02
N ASN A 403 105.85 -171.60 -44.77
CA ASN A 403 104.89 -172.50 -44.02
C ASN A 403 104.49 -171.89 -42.59
N TRP A 404 103.75 -172.62 -41.71
CA TRP A 404 103.55 -172.47 -40.21
C TRP A 404 102.68 -171.30 -39.60
N SER A 405 102.17 -171.27 -38.33
CA SER A 405 101.73 -172.28 -37.28
C SER A 405 101.21 -171.65 -35.92
N ARG A 406 100.49 -172.41 -35.04
CA ARG A 406 100.30 -172.27 -33.53
C ARG A 406 99.41 -171.09 -32.99
N ASN A 407 98.91 -170.91 -31.73
CA ASN A 407 98.56 -171.67 -30.46
C ASN A 407 97.78 -170.71 -29.46
N TRP A 408 97.22 -171.01 -28.23
CA TRP A 408 96.47 -172.17 -27.62
C TRP A 408 95.96 -171.92 -26.13
N LEU A 409 94.63 -171.77 -25.88
CA LEU A 409 93.76 -172.14 -24.67
C LEU A 409 93.86 -171.58 -23.16
N MET A 410 92.71 -171.11 -22.57
CA MET A 410 91.99 -171.34 -21.22
C MET A 410 92.43 -171.00 -19.68
N PHE A 411 91.84 -169.97 -18.94
CA PHE A 411 91.26 -169.82 -17.49
C PHE A 411 91.92 -169.52 -16.02
N LYS A 412 91.32 -168.63 -15.11
CA LYS A 412 90.97 -168.67 -13.56
C LYS A 412 91.51 -167.74 -12.32
N LEU A 413 90.59 -167.07 -11.52
CA LEU A 413 90.25 -166.95 -10.00
C LEU A 413 90.93 -166.17 -8.74
N CYS A 414 90.10 -165.75 -7.70
CA CYS A 414 90.23 -165.53 -6.15
C CYS A 414 90.64 -164.17 -5.37
N LYS A 415 90.50 -163.85 -4.01
CA LYS A 415 89.49 -164.03 -2.85
C LYS A 415 89.73 -163.43 -1.33
N LYS A 416 89.30 -162.17 -0.93
CA LYS A 416 88.87 -161.40 0.37
C LYS A 416 89.01 -161.79 1.94
N ASN A 417 89.27 -160.86 2.95
CA ASN A 417 89.22 -161.05 4.49
C ASN A 417 89.39 -159.84 5.59
N LYS A 418 88.59 -159.76 6.74
CA LYS A 418 88.64 -159.18 8.21
C LYS A 418 89.25 -157.76 8.65
N LYS A 419 89.34 -157.11 9.89
CA LYS A 419 89.22 -157.17 11.46
C LYS A 419 89.20 -155.68 12.12
N LEU A 420 89.18 -155.16 13.42
CA LEU A 420 88.77 -155.37 14.90
C LEU A 420 88.97 -154.09 15.92
N LYS A 421 88.52 -154.09 17.24
CA LYS A 421 88.78 -153.22 18.52
C LYS A 421 87.78 -152.05 18.95
N SER A 422 87.70 -151.27 20.10
CA SER A 422 88.42 -150.89 21.42
C SER A 422 87.55 -150.15 22.56
N ILE A 423 88.05 -149.73 23.79
CA ILE A 423 87.34 -149.14 25.03
C ILE A 423 88.34 -148.51 26.16
N LYS A 424 88.16 -147.82 27.36
CA LYS A 424 87.21 -146.95 28.22
C LYS A 424 87.88 -146.36 29.57
N PHE A 425 87.36 -145.32 30.33
CA PHE A 425 87.56 -145.00 31.82
C PHE A 425 86.25 -144.54 32.52
#